data_AF-A0A2P7NRV6-F1
#
_entry.id   AF-A0A2P7NRV6-F1
#
_cell.length_a   1.000
_cell.length_b   1.000
_cell.length_c   1.000
_cell.angle_alpha   90.00
_cell.angle_beta   90.00
_cell.angle_gamma   90.00
#
_symmetry.space_group_name_H-M   'P 1'
#
loop_
_entity.id
_entity.type
_entity.pdbx_description
1 polymer ?
#
loop_
_entity_poly.entity_id
_entity_poly.type
_entity_poly.pdbx_seq_one_letter_code
_entity_poly.pdbx_strand_id
1 'polypeptide(L)'
;MIENHQNHTLIRLPDLLRLTGLSRSSVYLRLNPKSKYFDEKFPAPVPLSSEIRGGVAWLLSEINLWIESRIQARAEITSIAKKKVT
;
A
#
# COMPACT_ATOMS: atom_id res chain seq x y z
N MET A 1 -11.79 12.44 -27.08
CA MET A 1 -12.29 11.83 -25.83
C MET A 1 -11.21 10.84 -25.37
N ILE A 2 -10.38 11.18 -24.39
CA ILE A 2 -9.43 10.19 -23.83
C ILE A 2 -10.22 9.45 -22.75
N GLU A 3 -10.71 8.26 -23.06
CA GLU A 3 -11.23 7.36 -22.03
C GLU A 3 -10.04 6.90 -21.20
N ASN A 4 -9.81 7.61 -20.09
CA ASN A 4 -8.87 7.23 -19.07
C ASN A 4 -9.46 6.01 -18.34
N HIS A 5 -9.41 4.84 -18.98
CA HIS A 5 -9.78 3.56 -18.37
C HIS A 5 -8.75 3.26 -17.29
N GLN A 6 -8.95 3.86 -16.12
CA GLN A 6 -8.26 3.48 -14.91
C GLN A 6 -8.57 2.00 -14.69
N ASN A 7 -7.56 1.16 -14.91
CA ASN A 7 -7.70 -0.28 -14.78
C ASN A 7 -7.91 -0.60 -13.29
N HIS A 8 -9.18 -0.66 -12.86
CA HIS A 8 -9.55 -0.95 -11.49
C HIS A 8 -9.50 -2.46 -11.23
N THR A 9 -8.28 -2.98 -11.13
CA THR A 9 -8.05 -4.37 -10.70
C THR A 9 -8.04 -4.44 -9.18
N LEU A 10 -8.97 -5.22 -8.62
CA LEU A 10 -9.01 -5.53 -7.19
C LEU A 10 -8.28 -6.84 -6.91
N ILE A 11 -7.37 -6.84 -5.94
CA ILE A 11 -6.60 -8.02 -5.53
C ILE A 11 -6.90 -8.42 -4.09
N ARG A 12 -6.76 -9.71 -3.77
CA ARG A 12 -6.98 -10.21 -2.42
C ARG A 12 -5.70 -10.15 -1.59
N LEU A 13 -5.84 -10.38 -0.28
CA LEU A 13 -4.74 -10.33 0.66
C LEU A 13 -3.52 -11.17 0.25
N PRO A 14 -3.64 -12.43 -0.24
CA PRO A 14 -2.46 -13.20 -0.66
C PRO A 14 -1.61 -12.49 -1.74
N ASP A 15 -2.26 -11.84 -2.71
CA ASP A 15 -1.56 -11.07 -3.75
C ASP A 15 -0.94 -9.80 -3.19
N LEU A 16 -1.64 -9.09 -2.29
CA LEU A 16 -1.08 -7.94 -1.57
C LEU A 16 0.19 -8.32 -0.80
N LEU A 17 0.18 -9.44 -0.08
CA LEU A 17 1.35 -9.94 0.64
C LEU A 17 2.50 -10.27 -0.32
N ARG A 18 2.20 -10.90 -1.46
CA ARG A 18 3.20 -11.20 -2.50
C ARG A 18 3.81 -9.94 -3.10
N LEU A 19 3.01 -8.93 -3.42
CA LEU A 19 3.49 -7.69 -4.06
C LEU A 19 4.29 -6.81 -3.09
N THR A 20 3.83 -6.71 -1.84
CA THR A 20 4.45 -5.82 -0.85
C THR A 20 5.58 -6.49 -0.07
N GLY A 21 5.67 -7.83 -0.09
CA GLY A 21 6.59 -8.62 0.73
C GLY A 21 6.27 -8.56 2.24
N LEU A 22 5.13 -7.99 2.62
CA LEU A 22 4.72 -7.85 4.01
C LEU A 22 4.10 -9.14 4.55
N SER A 23 4.22 -9.33 5.86
CA SER A 23 3.43 -10.33 6.57
C SER A 23 1.99 -9.83 6.80
N ARG A 24 1.08 -10.77 7.06
CA ARG A 24 -0.32 -10.44 7.37
C ARG A 24 -0.46 -9.51 8.58
N SER A 25 0.31 -9.74 9.65
CA SER A 25 0.29 -8.87 10.83
C SER A 25 0.82 -7.47 10.50
N SER A 26 1.86 -7.38 9.67
CA SER A 26 2.41 -6.09 9.22
C SER A 26 1.42 -5.25 8.40
N VAL A 27 0.54 -5.89 7.61
CA VAL A 27 -0.55 -5.22 6.90
C VAL A 27 -1.55 -4.63 7.90
N TYR A 28 -2.06 -5.42 8.85
CA TYR A 28 -3.04 -4.91 9.81
C TYR A 28 -2.46 -3.85 10.75
N LEU A 29 -1.18 -3.94 11.09
CA LEU A 29 -0.49 -2.90 11.87
C LEU A 29 -0.35 -1.57 11.09
N ARG A 30 -0.30 -1.60 9.75
CA ARG A 30 -0.29 -0.38 8.92
C ARG A 30 -1.67 0.23 8.76
N LEU A 31 -2.71 -0.60 8.78
CA LEU A 31 -4.10 -0.15 8.67
C LEU A 31 -4.68 0.40 9.97
N ASN A 32 -4.09 0.09 11.13
CA ASN A 32 -4.60 0.49 12.43
C ASN A 32 -4.07 1.87 12.86
N PRO A 33 -4.89 2.93 12.96
CA PRO A 33 -4.44 4.27 13.38
C PRO A 33 -3.81 4.34 14.77
N LYS A 34 -4.08 3.35 15.63
CA LYS A 34 -3.51 3.27 16.99
C LYS A 34 -2.16 2.55 17.03
N SER A 35 -1.72 1.97 15.92
CA SER A 35 -0.44 1.26 15.82
C SER A 35 0.71 2.24 15.59
N LYS A 36 1.85 2.00 16.24
CA LYS A 36 3.10 2.73 15.93
C LYS A 36 3.59 2.54 14.49
N TYR A 37 3.06 1.54 13.78
CA TYR A 37 3.37 1.25 12.40
C TYR A 37 2.27 1.69 11.43
N PHE A 38 1.30 2.49 11.91
CA PHE A 38 0.27 3.06 11.05
C PHE A 38 0.92 3.81 9.88
N ASP A 39 0.40 3.59 8.68
CA ASP A 39 0.85 4.24 7.47
C ASP A 39 -0.38 4.74 6.74
N GLU A 40 -0.64 6.05 6.85
CA GLU A 40 -1.78 6.72 6.23
C GLU A 40 -1.78 6.58 4.70
N LYS A 41 -0.61 6.39 4.09
CA LYS A 41 -0.47 6.20 2.64
C LYS A 41 -0.67 4.74 2.23
N PHE A 42 -0.80 3.81 3.18
CA PHE A 42 -1.00 2.40 2.87
C PHE A 42 -2.41 2.18 2.28
N PRO A 43 -2.57 1.36 1.23
CA PRO A 43 -3.85 1.17 0.57
C PRO A 43 -4.93 0.65 1.52
N ALA A 44 -6.08 1.33 1.51
CA ALA A 44 -7.23 0.93 2.32
C ALA A 44 -7.95 -0.27 1.69
N PRO A 45 -8.49 -1.21 2.49
CA PRO A 45 -9.29 -2.29 1.97
C PRO A 45 -10.64 -1.79 1.42
N VAL A 46 -11.02 -2.30 0.25
CA VAL A 46 -12.32 -2.14 -0.38
C VAL A 46 -13.23 -3.31 0.02
N PRO A 47 -14.36 -3.08 0.71
CA PRO A 47 -15.36 -4.12 0.98
C PRO A 47 -15.96 -4.65 -0.33
N LEU A 48 -16.08 -5.97 -0.46
CA LEU A 48 -16.67 -6.61 -1.65
C LEU A 48 -18.13 -7.03 -1.45
N SER A 49 -18.66 -6.85 -0.25
CA SER A 49 -20.06 -7.14 0.08
C SER A 49 -20.54 -6.12 1.11
N SER A 50 -21.85 -5.87 1.10
CA SER A 50 -22.53 -5.06 2.10
C SER A 50 -22.65 -5.75 3.47
N GLU A 51 -22.33 -7.04 3.54
CA GLU A 51 -22.35 -7.81 4.79
C GLU A 51 -21.13 -7.49 5.67
N ILE A 52 -21.35 -7.47 6.99
CA ILE A 52 -20.31 -7.21 8.00
C ILE A 52 -19.15 -8.22 7.93
N ARG A 53 -19.42 -9.47 7.51
CA ARG A 53 -18.40 -10.54 7.34
C ARG A 53 -17.94 -10.71 5.90
N GLY A 54 -18.27 -9.76 5.03
CA GLY A 54 -17.86 -9.76 3.64
C GLY A 54 -16.34 -9.76 3.48
N GLY A 55 -15.86 -10.37 2.40
CA GLY A 55 -14.45 -10.29 2.03
C GLY A 55 -14.06 -8.86 1.65
N VAL A 56 -12.77 -8.55 1.79
CA VAL A 56 -12.17 -7.29 1.31
C VAL A 56 -11.14 -7.56 0.22
N ALA A 57 -10.90 -6.55 -0.59
CA ALA A 57 -9.81 -6.50 -1.58
C ALA A 57 -9.09 -5.15 -1.50
N TRP A 58 -8.09 -4.95 -2.34
CA TRP A 58 -7.34 -3.70 -2.46
C TRP A 58 -7.17 -3.34 -3.93
N LEU A 59 -7.11 -2.05 -4.24
CA LEU A 59 -6.89 -1.60 -5.59
C LEU A 59 -5.42 -1.76 -5.96
N LEU A 60 -5.14 -2.45 -7.07
CA LEU A 60 -3.77 -2.69 -7.52
C LEU A 60 -3.00 -1.39 -7.78
N SER A 61 -3.66 -0.36 -8.32
CA SER A 61 -3.05 0.94 -8.58
C SER A 61 -2.58 1.62 -7.29
N GLU A 62 -3.38 1.60 -6.23
CA GLU A 62 -3.01 2.15 -4.92
C GLU A 62 -1.81 1.40 -4.31
N ILE A 63 -1.77 0.08 -4.46
CA ILE A 63 -0.64 -0.73 -4.01
C ILE A 63 0.63 -0.37 -4.76
N ASN A 64 0.56 -0.24 -6.09
CA ASN A 64 1.71 0.15 -6.90
C ASN A 64 2.21 1.55 -6.52
N LEU A 65 1.31 2.52 -6.36
CA LEU A 65 1.65 3.87 -5.89
C LEU A 65 2.32 3.85 -4.51
N TRP A 66 1.82 3.02 -3.59
CA TRP A 66 2.45 2.85 -2.29
C TRP A 66 3.86 2.26 -2.42
N ILE A 67 4.05 1.21 -3.23
CA ILE A 67 5.37 0.61 -3.50
C ILE A 67 6.34 1.65 -4.06
N GLU A 68 5.91 2.42 -5.06
CA GLU A 68 6.71 3.51 -5.64
C GLU A 68 7.12 4.53 -4.57
N SER A 69 6.19 4.91 -3.68
CA SER A 69 6.51 5.81 -2.56
C SER A 69 7.59 5.25 -1.63
N ARG A 70 7.62 3.92 -1.42
CA ARG A 70 8.67 3.26 -0.60
C ARG A 70 10.02 3.30 -1.30
N ILE A 71 10.05 3.11 -2.62
CA ILE A 71 11.26 3.19 -3.44
C ILE A 71 11.81 4.62 -3.41
N GLN A 72 10.95 5.63 -3.56
CA GLN A 72 11.32 7.03 -3.52
C GLN A 72 11.85 7.45 -2.14
N ALA A 73 11.17 7.06 -1.06
CA ALA A 73 11.63 7.35 0.30
C ALA A 73 13.05 6.80 0.57
N ARG A 74 13.37 5.60 0.03
CA ARG A 74 14.73 5.05 0.10
C ARG A 74 15.75 5.92 -0.64
N ALA A 75 15.40 6.41 -1.84
CA ALA A 75 16.28 7.25 -2.65
C ALA A 75 16.60 8.57 -1.93
N GLU A 76 15.58 9.19 -1.30
CA GLU A 76 15.73 10.42 -0.52
C GLU A 76 16.65 10.22 0.69
N ILE A 77 16.43 9.17 1.49
CA ILE A 77 17.30 8.82 2.62
C ILE A 77 18.77 8.67 2.17
N THR A 78 18.98 8.00 1.03
CA THR A 78 20.31 7.79 0.46
C THR A 78 20.98 9.12 0.07
N SER A 79 20.21 10.07 -0.49
CA SER A 79 20.73 11.39 -0.87
C SER A 79 21.09 12.27 0.33
N ILE A 80 20.28 12.22 1.39
CA ILE A 80 20.51 12.96 2.63
C ILE A 80 21.77 12.43 3.33
N ALA A 81 21.93 11.11 3.38
CA ALA A 81 23.11 10.48 3.98
C ALA A 81 24.40 10.91 3.27
N LYS A 82 24.40 11.00 1.94
CA LYS A 82 25.55 11.49 1.16
C LYS A 82 25.89 12.96 1.42
N LYS A 83 24.87 13.83 1.56
CA LYS A 83 25.06 15.26 1.84
C LYS A 83 25.62 15.56 3.24
N LYS A 84 25.39 14.70 4.23
CA LYS A 84 25.94 14.89 5.59
C LYS A 84 27.42 14.51 5.74
N VAL A 85 27.98 13.82 4.74
CA VAL A 85 29.37 13.32 4.76
C VAL A 85 30.32 14.25 4.00
N THR A 86 29.80 15.27 3.30
CA THR A 86 30.57 16.33 2.62
C THR A 86 30.38 17.64 3.39
#